data_AF-A0A520N580-F1
#
_entry.id   AF-A0A520N580-F1
#
_cell.length_a   1.000
_cell.length_b   1.000
_cell.length_c   1.000
_cell.angle_alpha   90.00
_cell.angle_beta   90.00
_cell.angle_gamma   90.00
#
_symmetry.space_group_name_H-M   'P 1'
#
loop_
_entity.id
_entity.type
_entity.pdbx_description
1 polymer ?
#
loop_
_entity_poly.entity_id
_entity_poly.type
_entity_poly.pdbx_seq_one_letter_code
_entity_poly.pdbx_strand_id
1 'polypeptide(L)' 'IEWQEIEKIKDSINKNQKIYLYCRSGNRSQKATDILIKIGYDNVENLGSLNEAANFLQMKIIK' A
#
# COMPACT_ATOMS: atom_id res chain seq x y z
N ILE A 1 4.76 8.33 0.62
CA ILE A 1 5.40 7.86 1.88
C ILE A 1 6.30 6.70 1.50
N GLU A 2 7.57 6.75 1.87
CA GLU A 2 8.48 5.62 1.65
C GLU A 2 8.19 4.49 2.63
N TRP A 3 8.41 3.23 2.23
CA TRP A 3 8.00 2.07 3.03
C TRP A 3 8.70 1.99 4.39
N GLN A 4 9.91 2.55 4.50
CA GLN A 4 10.68 2.64 5.75
C GLN A 4 10.01 3.54 6.79
N GLU A 5 9.13 4.46 6.35
CA GLU A 5 8.46 5.43 7.22
C GLU A 5 6.95 5.19 7.27
N ILE A 6 6.47 4.04 6.76
CA ILE A 6 5.04 3.76 6.64
C ILE A 6 4.31 3.77 8.00
N GLU A 7 5.03 3.57 9.10
CA GLU A 7 4.46 3.66 10.45
C GLU A 7 3.94 5.05 10.80
N LYS A 8 4.42 6.11 10.14
CA LYS A 8 3.97 7.49 10.39
C LYS A 8 2.51 7.72 10.00
N ILE A 9 1.88 6.82 9.24
CA ILE A 9 0.46 6.96 8.88
C ILE A 9 -0.49 6.78 10.07
N LYS A 10 0.00 6.26 11.20
CA LYS A 10 -0.79 6.05 12.44
C LYS A 10 -1.50 7.33 12.91
N ASP A 11 -0.94 8.50 12.61
CA ASP A 11 -1.51 9.79 13.01
C ASP A 11 -2.61 10.28 12.04
N SER A 12 -2.81 9.60 10.90
CA SER A 12 -3.70 10.05 9.82
C SER A 12 -4.72 9.01 9.35
N ILE A 13 -4.49 7.72 9.64
CA ILE A 13 -5.28 6.61 9.10
C ILE A 13 -5.66 5.65 10.25
N ASN A 14 -6.94 5.31 10.33
CA ASN A 14 -7.42 4.35 11.31
C ASN A 14 -7.07 2.91 10.90
N LYS A 15 -6.83 2.04 11.89
CA LYS A 15 -6.41 0.65 11.65
C LYS A 15 -7.38 -0.22 10.85
N ASN A 16 -8.68 0.14 10.88
CA ASN A 16 -9.77 -0.57 10.21
C ASN A 16 -10.05 -0.06 8.78
N GLN A 17 -9.39 1.01 8.34
CA GLN A 17 -9.60 1.55 7.01
C GLN A 17 -8.96 0.65 5.96
N LYS A 18 -9.62 0.53 4.80
CA LYS A 18 -9.06 -0.18 3.65
C LYS A 18 -7.85 0.59 3.12
N ILE A 19 -6.69 -0.07 3.11
CA ILE A 19 -5.44 0.51 2.58
C ILE A 19 -5.00 -0.34 1.38
N TYR A 20 -4.89 0.31 0.22
CA TYR A 20 -4.27 -0.28 -0.96
C TYR A 20 -2.84 0.24 -1.11
N LEU A 21 -1.87 -0.67 -1.21
CA LEU A 21 -0.47 -0.35 -1.43
C LEU A 21 -0.05 -0.82 -2.81
N TYR A 22 0.64 0.05 -3.54
CA TYR A 22 1.30 -0.29 -4.79
C TYR A 22 2.61 0.48 -4.91
N CYS A 23 3.54 -0.04 -5.71
CA CYS A 23 4.75 0.70 -6.04
C CYS A 23 5.16 0.44 -7.49
N ARG A 24 6.32 0.94 -7.93
CA ARG A 24 6.75 0.76 -9.33
C ARG A 24 6.78 -0.70 -9.79
N SER A 25 7.23 -1.62 -8.94
CA SER A 25 7.51 -3.02 -9.31
C SER A 25 7.07 -4.05 -8.24
N GLY A 26 6.19 -3.67 -7.32
CA GLY A 26 5.68 -4.56 -6.23
C GLY A 26 6.55 -4.71 -4.98
N ASN A 27 7.88 -4.70 -5.09
CA ASN A 27 8.75 -5.03 -3.94
C ASN A 27 8.60 -4.10 -2.73
N ARG A 28 8.40 -2.79 -2.93
CA ARG A 28 8.27 -1.82 -1.82
C ARG A 28 6.90 -1.87 -1.18
N SER A 29 5.86 -2.08 -1.98
CA SER A 29 4.49 -2.21 -1.47
C SER A 29 4.32 -3.49 -0.67
N GLN A 30 5.00 -4.58 -1.03
CA GLN A 30 5.05 -5.78 -0.19
C GLN A 30 5.63 -5.48 1.19
N LYS A 31 6.82 -4.87 1.25
CA LYS A 31 7.45 -4.50 2.54
C LYS A 31 6.56 -3.60 3.39
N ALA A 32 5.92 -2.60 2.77
CA ALA A 32 4.99 -1.72 3.47
C ALA A 32 3.77 -2.50 4.01
N THR A 33 3.22 -3.44 3.23
CA THR A 33 2.09 -4.29 3.62
C THR A 33 2.44 -5.13 4.83
N ASP A 34 3.61 -5.79 4.82
CA ASP A 34 4.08 -6.62 5.93
C ASP A 34 4.24 -5.80 7.21
N ILE A 35 4.76 -4.57 7.12
CA ILE A 35 4.88 -3.66 8.27
C ILE A 35 3.51 -3.26 8.80
N LEU A 36 2.57 -2.88 7.94
CA LEU A 36 1.23 -2.45 8.36
C LEU A 36 0.45 -3.59 9.04
N ILE A 37 0.52 -4.80 8.49
CA ILE A 37 -0.07 -5.99 9.12
C ILE A 37 0.57 -6.23 10.49
N LYS A 38 1.91 -6.18 10.58
CA LYS A 38 2.65 -6.40 11.82
C LYS A 38 2.29 -5.40 12.93
N ILE A 39 1.97 -4.15 12.59
CA ILE A 39 1.57 -3.11 13.56
C ILE A 39 0.06 -3.05 13.80
N GLY A 40 -0.71 -3.97 13.20
CA GLY A 40 -2.11 -4.23 13.51
C GLY A 40 -3.13 -3.48 12.64
N TYR A 41 -2.80 -3.15 11.40
CA TYR A 41 -3.81 -2.80 10.40
C TYR A 41 -4.44 -4.09 9.85
N ASP A 42 -5.76 -4.17 9.86
CA ASP A 42 -6.51 -5.39 9.55
C ASP A 42 -6.92 -5.50 8.08
N ASN A 43 -6.96 -4.36 7.37
CA ASN A 43 -7.51 -4.27 6.03
C ASN A 43 -6.51 -3.66 5.03
N VAL A 44 -5.37 -4.31 4.90
CA VAL A 44 -4.27 -3.89 4.01
C VAL A 44 -4.14 -4.85 2.83
N GLU A 45 -4.06 -4.32 1.62
CA GLU A 45 -3.93 -5.13 0.41
C GLU A 45 -2.81 -4.59 -0.51
N ASN A 46 -1.92 -5.49 -0.91
CA ASN A 46 -0.86 -5.18 -1.86
C ASN A 46 -1.37 -5.40 -3.29
N LEU A 47 -1.52 -4.32 -4.05
CA LEU A 47 -1.89 -4.36 -5.47
C LEU A 47 -0.67 -4.57 -6.39
N GLY A 48 0.53 -4.71 -5.84
CA GLY A 48 1.75 -5.01 -6.59
C GLY A 48 2.35 -3.79 -7.28
N SER A 49 2.61 -3.93 -8.58
CA SER A 49 3.20 -2.92 -9.45
C SER A 49 2.20 -1.83 -9.84
N LEU A 50 2.71 -0.73 -10.39
CA LEU A 50 1.88 0.37 -10.90
C LEU A 50 0.87 -0.15 -11.93
N ASN A 51 1.29 -1.04 -12.83
CA ASN A 51 0.42 -1.57 -13.87
C ASN A 51 -0.69 -2.45 -13.30
N GLU A 52 -0.36 -3.29 -12.31
CA GLU A 52 -1.35 -4.16 -11.65
C GLU A 52 -2.39 -3.32 -10.89
N ALA A 53 -1.93 -2.31 -10.14
CA ALA A 53 -2.81 -1.37 -9.47
C ALA A 53 -3.67 -0.55 -10.44
N ALA A 54 -3.11 -0.11 -11.57
CA ALA A 54 -3.84 0.58 -12.63
C ALA A 54 -5.00 -0.26 -13.16
N ASN A 55 -4.71 -1.53 -13.49
CA ASN A 55 -5.69 -2.46 -14.02
C ASN A 55 -6.78 -2.77 -12.99
N PHE A 56 -6.39 -3.00 -11.73
CA PHE A 56 -7.32 -3.26 -10.64
C PHE A 56 -8.26 -2.08 -10.37
N LEU A 57 -7.71 -0.86 -10.31
CA LEU A 57 -8.47 0.36 -10.04
C LEU A 57 -9.20 0.90 -11.30
N GLN A 58 -8.99 0.26 -12.46
CA GLN A 58 -9.48 0.73 -13.75
C GLN A 58 -9.04 2.18 -14.05
N MET A 59 -7.84 2.55 -13.58
CA MET A 59 -7.27 3.88 -13.70
C MET A 59 -6.20 3.90 -14.79
N LYS A 60 -6.23 4.91 -15.66
CA LYS A 60 -5.20 5.10 -16.67
C LYS A 60 -3.95 5.70 -16.02
N ILE A 61 -2.87 4.92 -15.91
CA ILE A 61 -1.57 5.46 -15.50
C ILE A 61 -0.91 6.09 -16.72
N ILE A 62 -0.70 7.41 -16.66
CA ILE A 62 0.07 8.16 -17.65
C ILE A 62 1.53 8.16 -17.18
N LYS A 63 2.43 7.73 -18.06
CA LYS A 63 3.88 7.70 -17.84
C LYS A 63 4.52 9.06 -18.04
#